data_AF-A0A352DVS1-F1
#
_entry.id   AF-A0A352DVS1-F1
#
_cell.length_a   1.000
_cell.length_b   1.000
_cell.length_c   1.000
_cell.angle_alpha   90.00
_cell.angle_beta   90.00
_cell.angle_gamma   90.00
#
_symmetry.space_group_name_H-M   'P 1'
#
loop_
_entity.id
_entity.type
_entity.pdbx_description
1 polymer ?
#
loop_
_entity_poly.entity_id
_entity_poly.type
_entity_poly.pdbx_seq_one_letter_code
_entity_poly.pdbx_strand_id
1 'polypeptide(L)'
;VHLVCAGTDGTVTDEDVLAAGAILDAAAADAAGADEPLDGPAREARDRFRRLVAAHPLNPDAGLARAFADAPGGANLIALGMADDLPRCARLDAVHVVPRLDRARGWLCLETPG
;
A
#
# COMPACT_ATOMS: atom_id res chain seq x y z
N VAL A 1 -1.05 -14.16 -7.79
CA VAL A 1 0.07 -13.19 -7.50
C VAL A 1 0.47 -13.29 -6.02
N HIS A 2 1.69 -12.90 -5.64
CA HIS A 2 2.06 -12.71 -4.23
C HIS A 2 2.41 -11.25 -3.97
N LEU A 3 1.82 -10.65 -2.92
CA LEU A 3 2.22 -9.34 -2.41
C LEU A 3 3.14 -9.56 -1.21
N VAL A 4 4.33 -8.96 -1.26
CA VAL A 4 5.37 -9.15 -0.24
C VAL A 4 5.53 -7.83 0.51
N CYS A 5 5.06 -7.78 1.75
CA CYS A 5 5.27 -6.67 2.67
C CYS A 5 6.71 -6.69 3.21
N ALA A 6 7.36 -5.54 3.27
CA ALA A 6 8.72 -5.44 3.80
C ALA A 6 8.71 -5.45 5.34
N GLY A 7 7.67 -4.86 5.93
CA GLY A 7 7.58 -4.58 7.35
C GLY A 7 8.59 -3.53 7.80
N THR A 8 8.71 -3.36 9.12
CA THR A 8 9.72 -2.52 9.76
C THR A 8 10.43 -3.36 10.83
N ASP A 9 11.76 -3.42 10.79
CA ASP A 9 12.61 -4.15 11.74
C ASP A 9 12.17 -5.62 11.97
N GLY A 10 11.79 -6.29 10.88
CA GLY A 10 11.34 -7.69 10.90
C GLY A 10 9.91 -7.90 11.42
N THR A 11 9.16 -6.82 11.64
CA THR A 11 7.78 -6.87 12.13
C THR A 11 6.81 -6.52 11.01
N VAL A 12 5.68 -7.23 10.93
CA VAL A 12 4.56 -6.86 10.04
C VAL A 12 4.00 -5.52 10.50
N THR A 13 3.83 -4.59 9.57
CA THR A 13 3.33 -3.25 9.89
C THR A 13 2.04 -2.92 9.16
N ASP A 14 1.25 -2.04 9.77
CA ASP A 14 -0.09 -1.72 9.31
C ASP A 14 -0.06 -0.92 8.00
N GLU A 15 0.94 -0.07 7.78
CA GLU A 15 1.11 0.69 6.53
C GLU A 15 1.29 -0.24 5.32
N ASP A 16 2.10 -1.29 5.46
CA ASP A 16 2.34 -2.27 4.39
C ASP A 16 1.10 -3.14 4.14
N VAL A 17 0.43 -3.59 5.21
CA VAL A 17 -0.81 -4.38 5.10
C VAL A 17 -1.93 -3.57 4.45
N LEU A 18 -2.05 -2.28 4.77
CA LEU A 18 -3.01 -1.37 4.14
C LEU A 18 -2.68 -1.15 2.66
N ALA A 19 -1.41 -0.98 2.31
CA ALA A 19 -0.97 -0.86 0.91
C ALA A 19 -1.28 -2.14 0.10
N ALA A 20 -0.98 -3.33 0.66
CA ALA A 20 -1.35 -4.59 0.05
C ALA A 20 -2.88 -4.72 -0.12
N GLY A 21 -3.64 -4.31 0.90
CA GLY A 21 -5.10 -4.28 0.84
C GLY A 21 -5.65 -3.39 -0.28
N ALA A 22 -5.06 -2.21 -0.48
CA ALA A 22 -5.44 -1.29 -1.56
C ALA A 22 -5.20 -1.90 -2.95
N ILE A 23 -4.05 -2.54 -3.16
CA ILE A 23 -3.72 -3.23 -4.42
C ILE A 23 -4.73 -4.36 -4.70
N LEU A 24 -5.06 -5.16 -3.68
CA LEU A 24 -6.04 -6.24 -3.81
C LEU A 24 -7.46 -5.75 -4.06
N ASP A 25 -7.83 -4.62 -3.46
CA ASP A 25 -9.14 -4.00 -3.69
C ASP A 25 -9.27 -3.49 -5.13
N ALA A 26 -8.23 -2.80 -5.62
CA ALA A 26 -8.17 -2.34 -7.00
C ALA A 26 -8.19 -3.50 -8.00
N ALA A 27 -7.42 -4.58 -7.75
CA ALA A 27 -7.41 -5.76 -8.61
C ALA A 27 -8.78 -6.46 -8.65
N ALA A 28 -9.52 -6.50 -7.54
CA ALA A 28 -10.86 -7.10 -7.48
C ALA A 28 -11.92 -6.26 -8.21
N ALA A 29 -11.68 -4.97 -8.44
CA ALA A 29 -12.55 -4.11 -9.25
C ALA A 29 -12.30 -4.28 -10.76
N ASP A 30 -11.15 -4.84 -11.15
CA ASP A 30 -10.85 -5.16 -12.54
C ASP A 30 -11.48 -6.50 -12.94
N ALA A 31 -12.08 -6.57 -14.14
CA ALA A 31 -12.77 -7.76 -14.62
C ALA A 31 -11.84 -8.98 -14.75
N ALA A 32 -10.53 -8.78 -15.00
CA ALA A 32 -9.56 -9.85 -15.06
C ALA A 32 -9.16 -10.39 -13.67
N GLY A 33 -9.34 -9.60 -12.62
CA GLY A 33 -8.97 -9.95 -11.24
C GLY A 33 -10.13 -10.35 -10.32
N ALA A 34 -11.38 -10.13 -10.75
CA ALA A 34 -12.58 -10.33 -9.91
C ALA A 34 -12.73 -11.76 -9.34
N ASP A 35 -12.31 -12.78 -10.09
CA ASP A 35 -12.47 -14.20 -9.72
C ASP A 35 -11.19 -14.82 -9.14
N GLU A 36 -10.12 -14.05 -8.91
CA GLU A 36 -8.86 -14.61 -8.41
C GLU A 36 -8.97 -14.97 -6.92
N PRO A 37 -8.70 -16.23 -6.53
CA PRO A 37 -8.87 -16.66 -5.14
C PRO A 37 -7.81 -16.02 -4.24
N LEU A 38 -8.29 -15.36 -3.18
CA LEU A 38 -7.43 -14.84 -2.11
C LEU A 38 -7.17 -15.92 -1.06
N ASP A 39 -6.01 -15.88 -0.40
CA ASP A 39 -5.78 -16.63 0.83
C ASP A 39 -6.28 -15.86 2.07
N GLY A 40 -6.04 -16.39 3.27
CA GLY A 40 -6.46 -15.76 4.53
C GLY A 40 -5.89 -14.35 4.71
N PRO A 41 -4.55 -14.20 4.72
CA PRO A 41 -3.89 -12.90 4.86
C PRO A 41 -4.30 -11.88 3.79
N ALA A 42 -4.44 -12.30 2.53
CA ALA A 42 -4.86 -11.41 1.46
C ALA A 42 -6.29 -10.88 1.67
N ARG A 43 -7.23 -11.73 2.11
CA ARG A 43 -8.58 -11.27 2.48
C ARG A 43 -8.54 -10.27 3.63
N GLU A 44 -7.77 -10.57 4.67
CA GLU A 44 -7.67 -9.71 5.85
C GLU A 44 -7.12 -8.32 5.49
N ALA A 45 -6.05 -8.26 4.69
CA ALA A 45 -5.46 -7.02 4.22
C ALA A 45 -6.49 -6.17 3.43
N ARG A 46 -7.17 -6.78 2.45
CA ARG A 46 -8.20 -6.10 1.66
C ARG A 46 -9.35 -5.58 2.53
N ASP A 47 -9.85 -6.41 3.43
CA ASP A 47 -10.97 -6.04 4.29
C ASP A 47 -10.57 -4.93 5.29
N ARG A 48 -9.31 -4.92 5.74
CA ARG A 48 -8.77 -3.86 6.59
C ARG A 48 -8.71 -2.52 5.85
N PHE A 49 -8.20 -2.51 4.61
CA PHE A 49 -8.20 -1.33 3.76
C PHE A 49 -9.63 -0.80 3.52
N ARG A 50 -10.56 -1.68 3.13
CA ARG A 50 -11.98 -1.33 2.93
C ARG A 50 -12.62 -0.71 4.17
N ARG A 51 -12.40 -1.29 5.36
CA ARG A 51 -12.91 -0.73 6.62
C ARG A 51 -12.37 0.67 6.88
N LEU A 52 -11.07 0.90 6.64
CA LEU A 52 -10.45 2.22 6.83
C LEU A 52 -11.05 3.26 5.88
N VAL A 53 -11.15 2.93 4.58
CA VAL A 53 -11.73 3.85 3.58
C VAL A 53 -13.21 4.12 3.86
N ALA A 54 -13.98 3.09 4.24
CA ALA A 54 -15.39 3.26 4.61
C ALA A 54 -15.59 4.15 5.85
N ALA A 55 -14.61 4.18 6.77
CA ALA A 55 -14.63 5.09 7.93
C ALA A 55 -14.25 6.54 7.57
N HIS A 56 -13.67 6.78 6.38
CA HIS A 56 -13.21 8.09 5.91
C HIS A 56 -13.74 8.43 4.50
N PRO A 57 -15.07 8.40 4.26
CA PRO A 57 -15.64 8.44 2.91
C PRO A 57 -15.42 9.77 2.16
N LEU A 58 -15.16 10.87 2.87
CA LEU A 58 -14.91 12.18 2.28
C LEU A 58 -13.42 12.42 1.95
N ASN A 59 -12.52 11.71 2.62
CA ASN A 59 -11.08 11.92 2.48
C ASN A 59 -10.31 10.65 2.93
N PRO A 60 -10.30 9.58 2.11
CA PRO A 60 -9.63 8.34 2.46
C PRO A 60 -8.12 8.52 2.62
N ASP A 61 -7.47 9.35 1.80
CA ASP A 61 -6.04 9.66 1.86
C ASP A 61 -5.64 10.22 3.24
N ALA A 62 -6.45 11.10 3.82
CA ALA A 62 -6.19 11.62 5.17
C ALA A 62 -6.35 10.54 6.26
N GLY A 63 -7.32 9.63 6.09
CA GLY A 63 -7.49 8.47 6.97
C GLY A 63 -6.29 7.52 6.90
N LEU A 64 -5.76 7.28 5.69
CA LEU A 64 -4.55 6.48 5.45
C LEU A 64 -3.32 7.16 6.05
N ALA A 65 -3.15 8.47 5.85
CA ALA A 65 -2.01 9.22 6.39
C ALA A 65 -1.97 9.15 7.92
N ARG A 66 -3.13 9.21 8.58
CA ARG A 66 -3.23 9.01 10.02
C ARG A 66 -2.86 7.58 10.43
N ALA A 67 -3.38 6.57 9.73
CA ALA A 67 -3.03 5.19 10.02
C ALA A 67 -1.53 4.92 9.83
N PHE A 68 -0.89 5.55 8.84
CA PHE A 68 0.55 5.46 8.62
C PHE A 68 1.32 6.13 9.78
N ALA A 69 0.86 7.29 10.26
CA ALA A 69 1.47 7.98 11.40
C ALA A 69 1.47 7.14 12.69
N ASP A 70 0.40 6.36 12.90
CA ASP A 70 0.23 5.48 14.07
C ASP A 70 1.05 4.18 13.98
N ALA A 71 1.60 3.88 12.81
CA ALA A 71 2.33 2.63 12.57
C ALA A 71 3.86 2.80 12.73
N PRO A 72 4.64 1.71 12.97
CA PRO A 72 6.06 1.81 13.29
C PRO A 72 6.89 2.59 12.25
N GLY A 73 6.66 2.36 10.96
CA GLY A 73 7.35 3.09 9.89
C GLY A 73 7.08 4.59 9.94
N GLY A 74 5.83 4.99 10.20
CA GLY A 74 5.49 6.42 10.31
C GLY A 74 5.98 7.07 11.59
N ALA A 75 5.95 6.35 12.72
CA ALA A 75 6.55 6.82 13.97
C ALA A 75 8.06 7.12 13.79
N ASN A 76 8.76 6.29 13.03
CA ASN A 76 10.16 6.52 12.67
C ASN A 76 10.34 7.77 11.81
N LEU A 77 9.52 7.97 10.78
CA LEU A 77 9.57 9.19 9.96
C LEU A 77 9.33 10.45 10.80
N ILE A 78 8.36 10.42 11.71
CA ILE A 78 8.07 11.54 12.61
C ILE A 78 9.28 11.84 13.51
N ALA A 79 9.90 10.81 14.09
CA ALA A 79 11.08 10.96 14.93
C ALA A 79 12.28 11.56 14.18
N LEU A 80 12.38 11.30 12.87
CA LEU A 80 13.40 11.88 11.98
C LEU A 80 13.05 13.28 11.45
N GLY A 81 11.89 13.84 11.81
CA GLY A 81 11.42 15.14 11.31
C GLY A 81 10.87 15.09 9.87
N MET A 82 10.48 13.90 9.40
CA MET A 82 9.98 13.64 8.04
C MET A 82 8.46 13.41 8.00
N ALA A 83 7.71 14.00 8.93
CA ALA A 83 6.26 13.81 9.03
C ALA A 83 5.49 14.22 7.74
N ASP A 84 6.04 15.17 6.97
CA ASP A 84 5.47 15.64 5.71
C ASP A 84 5.41 14.57 4.61
N ASP A 85 6.13 13.45 4.78
CA ASP A 85 6.08 12.34 3.82
C ASP A 85 4.85 11.46 4.01
N LEU A 86 4.23 11.44 5.20
CA LEU A 86 3.07 10.58 5.47
C LEU A 86 1.87 10.90 4.57
N PRO A 87 1.45 12.18 4.43
CA PRO A 87 0.37 12.52 3.50
C PRO A 87 0.76 12.27 2.04
N ARG A 88 2.04 12.32 1.67
CA ARG A 88 2.50 12.04 0.30
C ARG A 88 2.38 10.56 -0.03
N CYS A 89 2.81 9.69 0.88
CA CYS A 89 2.76 8.24 0.73
C CYS A 89 1.33 7.68 0.81
N ALA A 90 0.43 8.35 1.52
CA ALA A 90 -0.95 7.90 1.70
C ALA A 90 -1.89 8.17 0.50
N ARG A 91 -1.43 8.92 -0.51
CA ARG A 91 -2.25 9.27 -1.67
C ARG A 91 -2.49 8.05 -2.57
N LEU A 92 -3.76 7.70 -2.74
CA LEU A 92 -4.16 6.68 -3.71
C LEU A 92 -3.96 7.19 -5.14
N ASP A 93 -3.49 6.32 -6.03
CA ASP A 93 -3.28 6.59 -7.47
C ASP A 93 -2.42 7.84 -7.76
N ALA A 94 -1.49 8.18 -6.87
CA ALA A 94 -0.65 9.38 -7.00
C ALA A 94 0.31 9.33 -8.21
N VAL A 95 0.61 8.13 -8.72
CA VAL A 95 1.51 7.89 -9.84
C VAL A 95 0.92 6.83 -10.77
N HIS A 96 1.20 6.96 -12.08
CA HIS A 96 0.70 6.05 -13.12
C HIS A 96 1.79 5.12 -13.68
N VAL A 97 2.78 4.77 -12.85
CA VAL A 97 3.90 3.91 -13.23
C VAL A 97 3.98 2.71 -12.32
N VAL A 98 4.34 1.55 -12.87
CA VAL A 98 4.63 0.33 -12.12
C VAL A 98 6.11 -0.01 -12.34
N PRO A 99 7.00 0.35 -11.41
CA PRO A 99 8.43 0.06 -11.56
C PRO A 99 8.70 -1.46 -11.59
N ARG A 100 9.63 -1.89 -12.44
CA ARG A 100 10.09 -3.30 -12.47
C ARG A 100 11.56 -3.38 -12.07
N LEU A 101 11.91 -4.37 -11.24
CA LEU A 101 13.30 -4.63 -10.87
C LEU A 101 14.06 -5.25 -12.04
N ASP A 102 15.05 -4.53 -12.58
CA ASP A 102 16.12 -5.10 -13.40
C ASP A 102 17.12 -5.80 -12.47
N ARG A 103 17.07 -7.13 -12.43
CA ARG A 103 17.91 -7.95 -11.56
C ARG A 103 19.40 -7.91 -11.93
N ALA A 104 19.73 -7.67 -13.20
CA ALA A 104 21.13 -7.60 -13.62
C ALA A 104 21.77 -6.30 -13.12
N ARG A 105 20.98 -5.21 -13.07
CA ARG A 105 21.45 -3.89 -12.63
C ARG A 105 21.21 -3.63 -11.14
N GLY A 106 20.25 -4.28 -10.51
CA GLY A 106 19.83 -4.00 -9.14
C GLY A 106 19.02 -2.71 -9.00
N TRP A 107 18.35 -2.25 -10.06
CA TRP A 107 17.62 -0.99 -10.10
C TRP A 107 16.17 -1.19 -10.54
N LEU A 108 15.28 -0.30 -10.09
CA LEU A 108 13.93 -0.19 -10.63
C LEU A 108 13.97 0.57 -11.97
N CYS A 109 13.40 -0.01 -13.01
CA CYS A 109 13.23 0.62 -14.32
C CYS A 109 11.76 0.90 -14.60
N LEU A 110 11.50 2.02 -15.28
CA LEU A 110 10.18 2.35 -15.80
C LEU A 110 10.09 1.76 -17.20
N GLU A 111 9.18 0.81 -17.41
CA GLU A 111 8.82 0.40 -18.76
C GLU A 111 7.76 1.37 -19.30
N THR A 112 7.95 1.85 -20.52
CA THR A 112 6.89 2.56 -21.25
C THR A 112 5.86 1.51 -21.66
N PRO A 113 4.55 1.72 -21.44
CA PRO A 113 3.54 0.76 -21.90
C PRO A 113 3.67 0.57 -23.42
N GLY A 114 3.72 -0.70 -23.85
CA GLY A 114 3.74 -1.11 -25.25
C GLY A 114 2.36 -1.15 -25.88
#